data_AF-A0A821I1H1-F1
#
_entry.id   AF-A0A821I1H1-F1
#
_cell.length_a   1.000
_cell.length_b   1.000
_cell.length_c   1.000
_cell.angle_alpha   90.00
_cell.angle_beta   90.00
_cell.angle_gamma   90.00
#
_symmetry.space_group_name_H-M   'P 1'
#
loop_
_entity.id
_entity.type
_entity.pdbx_description
1 polymer ?
#
loop_
_entity_poly.entity_id
_entity_poly.type
_entity_poly.pdbx_seq_one_letter_code
_entity_poly.pdbx_strand_id
1 'polypeptide(L)' 'MPHPPYSPDLAPCDYWLNDYIKRNLTDQPDEKSLARAVSK' A
#
# COMPACT_ATOMS: atom_id res chain seq x y z
N MET A 1 -23.95 -0.90 -3.99
CA MET A 1 -23.72 0.55 -3.98
C MET A 1 -22.45 0.81 -4.77
N PRO A 2 -22.53 1.42 -5.96
CA PRO A 2 -21.34 1.71 -6.76
C PRO A 2 -20.47 2.75 -6.06
N HIS A 3 -19.15 2.63 -6.21
CA HIS A 3 -18.19 3.60 -5.67
C HIS A 3 -18.27 4.90 -6.47
N PRO A 4 -18.42 6.07 -5.84
CA PRO A 4 -18.45 7.33 -6.56
C PRO A 4 -17.09 7.64 -7.22
N PRO A 5 -17.09 8.32 -8.37
CA PRO A 5 -15.87 8.73 -9.05
C PRO A 5 -15.10 9.76 -8.22
N TYR A 6 -13.77 9.65 -8.21
CA TYR A 6 -12.86 10.56 -7.50
C TYR A 6 -13.10 10.64 -5.98
N SER A 7 -13.44 9.52 -5.34
CA SER A 7 -13.65 9.46 -3.88
C SER A 7 -12.60 8.61 -3.16
N PRO A 8 -11.31 9.01 -3.18
CA PRO A 8 -10.25 8.29 -2.47
C PRO A 8 -10.46 8.26 -0.95
N ASP A 9 -11.24 9.20 -0.42
CA ASP A 9 -11.69 9.28 0.98
C ASP A 9 -12.69 8.18 1.36
N LEU A 10 -13.36 7.56 0.39
CA LEU A 10 -14.30 6.45 0.63
C LEU A 10 -13.66 5.08 0.39
N ALA A 11 -12.56 5.03 -0.35
CA ALA A 11 -11.83 3.81 -0.62
C ALA A 11 -10.83 3.50 0.52
N PRO A 12 -11.03 2.44 1.32
CA PRO A 12 -10.11 2.09 2.42
C PRO A 12 -8.68 1.83 1.94
N CYS A 13 -8.53 1.44 0.67
CA CYS A 13 -7.22 1.33 0.07
C CYS A 13 -6.51 2.70 -0.05
N ASP A 14 -7.22 3.73 -0.49
CA ASP A 14 -6.65 5.04 -0.78
C ASP A 14 -6.42 5.88 0.48
N TYR A 15 -7.41 5.95 1.39
CA TYR A 15 -7.28 6.76 2.60
C TYR A 15 -6.45 6.12 3.72
N TRP A 16 -6.20 4.80 3.66
CA TRP A 16 -5.48 4.10 4.74
C TRP A 16 -4.41 3.12 4.24
N LEU A 17 -4.77 2.09 3.46
CA LEU A 17 -3.83 1.00 3.15
C LEU A 17 -2.60 1.47 2.39
N ASN A 18 -2.79 2.32 1.36
CA ASN A 18 -1.71 2.82 0.53
C ASN A 18 -0.74 3.71 1.33
N ASP A 19 -1.26 4.49 2.26
CA ASP A 19 -0.45 5.29 3.19
C ASP A 19 0.28 4.39 4.19
N TYR A 20 -0.38 3.37 4.75
CA TYR A 20 0.26 2.36 5.60
C TYR A 20 1.39 1.64 4.88
N ILE A 21 1.18 1.18 3.63
CA ILE A 21 2.22 0.53 2.84
C ILE A 21 3.40 1.47 2.62
N LYS A 22 3.16 2.72 2.20
CA LYS A 22 4.25 3.70 1.98
C LYS A 22 5.08 3.96 3.23
N ARG A 23 4.48 3.92 4.43
CA ARG A 23 5.19 4.12 5.70
C ARG A 23 6.04 2.92 6.12
N ASN A 24 5.62 1.70 5.75
CA ASN A 24 6.24 0.47 6.22
C ASN A 24 7.13 -0.21 5.16
N LEU A 25 6.94 0.13 3.89
CA LEU A 25 7.74 -0.38 2.78
C LEU A 25 9.01 0.47 2.64
N THR A 26 10.13 -0.07 3.11
CA THR A 26 11.45 0.56 2.89
C THR A 26 11.96 0.27 1.49
N ASP A 27 12.87 1.12 1.00
CA ASP A 27 13.58 0.85 -0.24
C ASP A 27 14.39 -0.46 -0.14
N GLN A 28 14.41 -1.22 -1.23
CA GLN A 28 15.08 -2.51 -1.31
C GLN A 28 15.89 -2.57 -2.61
N PRO A 29 17.14 -3.06 -2.56
CA PRO A 29 18.03 -3.05 -3.73
C PRO A 29 17.63 -4.06 -4.81
N ASP A 30 16.86 -5.09 -4.47
CA ASP A 30 16.47 -6.17 -5.37
C ASP A 30 15.21 -6.92 -4.88
N GLU A 31 14.61 -7.70 -5.78
CA GLU A 31 13.41 -8.49 -5.55
C GLU A 31 13.52 -9.53 -4.43
N LYS A 32 14.72 -10.12 -4.21
CA LYS A 32 14.94 -11.13 -3.18
C LYS A 32 14.99 -10.46 -1.81
N SER A 33 15.66 -9.32 -1.72
CA SER A 33 15.69 -8.46 -0.52
C SER A 33 14.28 -7.99 -0.15
N LEU A 34 13.48 -7.59 -1.14
CA LEU A 34 12.07 -7.24 -0.93
C LEU A 34 11.25 -8.41 -0.41
N ALA A 35 11.30 -9.58 -1.05
CA ALA A 35 10.56 -10.77 -0.61
C ALA A 35 10.90 -11.14 0.84
N ARG A 36 12.19 -11.11 1.20
CA ARG A 36 12.63 -11.37 2.57
C ARG A 36 12.10 -10.33 3.58
N ALA A 37 12.00 -9.06 3.18
CA ALA A 37 11.51 -8.00 4.06
C ALA A 37 9.99 -8.11 4.35
N VAL A 38 9.20 -8.59 3.38
CA VAL A 38 7.73 -8.67 3.50
C VAL A 38 7.22 -10.02 4.01
N SER A 39 7.97 -11.11 3.87
CA SER A 39 7.56 -12.48 4.26
C SER A 39 7.85 -12.83 5.73
N LYS A 40 7.90 -11.84 6.63
CA LYS A 40 8.27 -12.03 8.03
C LYS A 40 7.16 -12.64 8.87
#